data_AF-A0A524PFT5-F1
#
_entry.id   AF-A0A524PFT5-F1
#
_cell.length_a   1.000
_cell.length_b   1.000
_cell.length_c   1.000
_cell.angle_alpha   90.00
_cell.angle_beta   90.00
_cell.angle_gamma   90.00
#
_symmetry.space_group_name_H-M   'P 1'
#
loop_
_entity.id
_entity.type
_entity.pdbx_description
1 polymer ?
#
loop_
_entity_poly.entity_id
_entity_poly.type
_entity_poly.pdbx_seq_one_letter_code
_entity_poly.pdbx_strand_id
1 'polypeptide(L)' 'MQVEQSYWLRHMHWLGHDSYRFDQPMVIYIDPWHLPPGSPPADVILISHEHFDHCSPEDVARVIQA' A
#
# COMPACT_ATOMS: atom_id res chain seq x y z
N MET A 1 0.76 15.56 27.77
CA MET A 1 1.33 15.95 26.47
C MET A 1 0.80 14.96 25.44
N GLN A 2 -0.22 15.34 24.68
CA GLN A 2 -0.71 14.50 23.59
C GLN A 2 0.30 14.63 22.45
N VAL A 3 0.97 13.54 22.10
CA VAL A 3 1.81 13.51 20.89
C VAL A 3 0.82 13.37 19.75
N GLU A 4 0.48 14.49 19.11
CA GLU A 4 -0.24 14.47 17.84
C GLU A 4 0.55 13.59 16.87
N GLN A 5 -0.08 12.52 16.37
CA GLN A 5 0.57 11.65 15.41
C GLN A 5 0.98 12.46 14.17
N SER A 6 2.19 12.21 13.66
CA SER A 6 2.68 12.91 12.48
C SER A 6 1.74 12.68 11.30
N TYR A 7 1.65 13.66 10.40
CA TYR A 7 0.78 13.61 9.22
C TYR A 7 0.86 12.25 8.51
N TRP A 8 2.07 11.76 8.27
CA TRP A 8 2.33 10.48 7.62
C TRP A 8 1.71 9.27 8.34
N LEU A 9 1.77 9.22 9.67
CA LEU A 9 1.22 8.11 10.43
C LEU A 9 -0.31 8.05 10.36
N ARG A 10 -0.98 9.19 10.19
CA ARG A 10 -2.46 9.23 10.02
C ARG A 10 -2.91 8.74 8.64
N HIS A 11 -2.01 8.72 7.68
CA HIS A 11 -2.27 8.37 6.28
C HIS A 11 -1.63 7.04 5.87
N MET A 12 -0.95 6.36 6.80
CA MET A 12 -0.32 5.06 6.57
C MET A 12 -1.22 3.94 7.08
N HIS A 13 -1.46 2.97 6.20
CA HIS A 13 -2.27 1.79 6.47
C HIS A 13 -1.37 0.57 6.38
N TRP A 14 -1.29 -0.22 7.45
CA TRP A 14 -0.71 -1.55 7.39
C TRP A 14 -1.76 -2.54 6.90
N LEU A 15 -1.43 -3.28 5.84
CA LEU A 15 -2.35 -4.20 5.17
C LEU A 15 -2.02 -5.68 5.46
N GLY A 16 -1.00 -5.94 6.28
CA GLY A 16 -0.48 -7.27 6.60
C GLY A 16 0.88 -7.53 5.95
N HIS A 17 1.69 -8.42 6.54
CA HIS A 17 3.09 -8.68 6.11
C HIS A 17 3.88 -7.37 5.99
N ASP A 18 4.65 -7.19 4.92
CA ASP A 18 5.35 -5.95 4.56
C ASP A 18 4.51 -5.06 3.62
N SER A 19 3.19 -5.29 3.56
CA SER A 19 2.28 -4.54 2.71
C SER A 19 1.76 -3.27 3.39
N TYR A 20 2.05 -2.12 2.79
CA TYR A 20 1.62 -0.82 3.28
C TYR A 20 0.95 0.01 2.19
N ARG A 21 0.03 0.88 2.59
CA ARG A 21 -0.54 1.91 1.73
C ARG A 21 -0.45 3.28 2.38
N PHE A 22 -0.01 4.28 1.63
CA PHE A 22 -0.25 5.68 1.94
C PHE A 22 -1.41 6.19 1.09
N ASP A 23 -2.31 6.98 1.66
CA ASP A 23 -3.48 7.50 0.95
C ASP A 23 -3.46 9.01 0.67
N GLN A 24 -2.40 9.70 1.09
CA GLN A 24 -2.17 11.12 0.84
C GLN A 24 -0.67 11.46 0.73
N PRO A 25 -0.30 12.43 -0.11
CA PRO A 25 -1.15 13.15 -1.06
C PRO A 25 -1.55 12.32 -2.30
N MET A 26 -1.01 11.12 -2.44
CA MET A 26 -1.31 10.15 -3.49
C MET A 26 -1.40 8.75 -2.90
N VAL A 27 -2.01 7.83 -3.65
CA VAL A 27 -2.14 6.43 -3.22
C VAL A 27 -0.87 5.67 -3.60
N ILE A 28 -0.05 5.35 -2.60
CA ILE A 28 1.19 4.58 -2.78
C ILE A 28 1.02 3.24 -2.12
N TYR A 29 1.29 2.16 -2.85
CA TYR A 29 1.41 0.82 -2.29
C TYR A 29 2.87 0.40 -2.21
N ILE A 30 3.24 -0.22 -1.09
CA ILE A 30 4.52 -0.91 -0.89
C ILE A 30 4.20 -2.38 -0.71
N ASP A 31 4.86 -3.23 -1.50
CA ASP A 31 4.76 -4.70 -1.44
C ASP A 31 3.30 -5.20 -1.32
N PRO A 32 2.41 -4.88 -2.28
CA PRO A 32 1.02 -5.29 -2.24
C PRO A 32 0.89 -6.82 -2.24
N TRP A 33 0.31 -7.36 -1.17
CA TRP A 33 0.07 -8.80 -1.03
C TRP A 33 -1.23 -9.05 -0.24
N HIS A 34 -2.11 -9.89 -0.78
CA HIS A 34 -3.43 -10.19 -0.19
C HIS A 34 -4.27 -8.94 0.13
N LEU A 35 -4.33 -8.00 -0.82
CA LEU A 35 -5.03 -6.73 -0.65
C LEU A 35 -6.53 -6.94 -0.41
N PRO A 36 -7.16 -6.15 0.49
CA PRO A 36 -8.60 -6.19 0.69
C PRO A 36 -9.38 -5.87 -0.59
N PRO A 37 -10.54 -6.50 -0.82
CA PRO A 37 -11.44 -6.13 -1.91
C PRO A 37 -11.83 -4.65 -1.85
N GLY A 38 -11.86 -3.97 -3.00
CA GLY A 38 -12.17 -2.54 -3.07
C GLY A 38 -11.04 -1.61 -2.63
N SER A 39 -9.81 -2.14 -2.53
CA SER A 39 -8.60 -1.33 -2.34
C SER A 39 -8.53 -0.17 -3.36
N PRO A 40 -8.21 1.06 -2.93
CA PRO A 40 -8.10 2.21 -3.83
C PRO A 40 -7.08 1.99 -4.96
N PRO A 41 -7.31 2.56 -6.15
CA PRO A 41 -6.32 2.53 -7.22
C PRO A 41 -5.04 3.24 -6.79
N ALA A 42 -3.90 2.65 -7.12
CA ALA A 42 -2.57 3.15 -6.85
C ALA A 42 -2.16 4.20 -7.89
N ASP A 43 -1.55 5.28 -7.42
CA ASP A 43 -0.76 6.19 -8.26
C ASP A 43 0.67 5.63 -8.45
N VAL A 44 1.22 5.00 -7.40
CA VAL A 44 2.55 4.40 -7.40
C VAL A 44 2.51 3.04 -6.71
N ILE A 45 3.20 2.06 -7.29
CA ILE A 45 3.44 0.75 -6.68
C ILE A 45 4.95 0.56 -6.57
N LEU A 46 5.43 0.33 -5.35
CA LEU A 46 6.82 0.05 -5.03
C LEU A 46 6.95 -1.42 -4.61
N ILE A 47 7.85 -2.14 -5.28
CA ILE A 47 8.16 -3.54 -5.00
C ILE A 47 9.60 -3.60 -4.51
N SER A 48 9.82 -4.16 -3.33
CA SER A 48 11.15 -4.27 -2.75
C SER A 48 12.02 -5.33 -3.46
N HIS A 49 11.46 -6.50 -3.77
CA HIS A 49 12.12 -7.61 -4.46
C HIS A 49 11.10 -8.64 -5.00
N GLU A 50 11.58 -9.65 -5.73
CA GLU A 50 10.76 -10.54 -6.57
C GLU A 50 10.06 -11.71 -5.86
N HIS A 51 10.22 -11.86 -4.54
CA HIS A 51 9.52 -12.92 -3.81
C HIS A 51 7.99 -12.73 -3.87
N PHE A 52 7.24 -13.83 -3.89
CA PHE A 52 5.81 -13.83 -4.18
C PHE A 52 4.96 -13.10 -3.13
N ASP A 53 5.46 -12.96 -1.89
CA ASP A 53 4.86 -12.25 -0.77
C ASP A 53 5.21 -10.74 -0.74
N HIS A 54 6.00 -10.27 -1.72
CA HIS A 54 6.31 -8.85 -1.93
C HIS A 54 5.91 -8.36 -3.33
N CYS A 55 6.02 -9.23 -4.33
CA CYS A 55 5.66 -8.97 -5.72
C CYS A 55 4.52 -9.89 -6.15
N SER A 56 3.29 -9.57 -5.73
CA SER A 56 2.07 -10.30 -6.16
C SER A 56 1.51 -9.68 -7.44
N PRO A 57 1.66 -10.31 -8.63
CA PRO A 57 1.15 -9.74 -9.87
C PRO A 57 -0.37 -9.60 -9.86
N GLU A 58 -1.06 -10.48 -9.12
CA GLU A 58 -2.51 -10.44 -8.97
C GLU A 58 -2.97 -9.19 -8.19
N ASP A 59 -2.33 -8.89 -7.06
CA ASP A 59 -2.66 -7.71 -6.27
C ASP A 59 -2.28 -6.42 -7.00
N VAL A 60 -1.13 -6.41 -7.68
CA VAL A 60 -0.70 -5.29 -8.54
C VAL A 60 -1.76 -5.00 -9.61
N ALA A 61 -2.22 -6.02 -10.33
CA ALA A 61 -3.25 -5.84 -11.36
C ALA A 61 -4.58 -5.31 -10.81
N ARG A 62 -4.91 -5.62 -9.55
CA ARG A 62 -6.15 -5.15 -8.91
C ARG A 62 -6.16 -3.65 -8.60
N VAL A 63 -5.00 -3.02 -8.44
CA VAL A 63 -4.91 -1.60 -8.02
C VAL A 63 -4.32 -0.68 -9.08
N ILE A 64 -3.93 -1.16 -10.26
CA ILE A 64 -3.52 -0.29 -11.37
C ILE A 64 -4.71 0.57 -11.83
N GLN A 65 -4.46 1.86 -12.11
CA GLN A 65 -5.43 2.75 -12.76
C GLN A 65 -5.71 2.27 -14.19
N ALA A 66 -6.99 2.25 -14.58
CA ALA A 66 -7.41 1.96 -15.96
C ALA A 66 -7.10 3.13 -16.91
#